data_AF-A0A1Q9MWV1-F1
#
_entry.id   AF-A0A1Q9MWV1-F1
#
_cell.length_a   1.000
_cell.length_b   1.000
_cell.length_c   1.000
_cell.angle_alpha   90.00
_cell.angle_beta   90.00
_cell.angle_gamma   90.00
#
_symmetry.space_group_name_H-M   'P 1'
#
loop_
_entity.id
_entity.type
_entity.pdbx_description
1 polymer ?
#
loop_
_entity_poly.entity_id
_entity_poly.type
_entity_poly.pdbx_seq_one_letter_code
_entity_poly.pdbx_strand_id
1 'polypeptide(L)'
;MKWIFSPREKNPRIFTLISASIVFLLIGLFGAGFPTKKVSSTDTQTSTQINPQFQELRIAASAPPIFIDGSNPSKDWDDCIWVNGSGTYGNPYVIQDLIIDGGGSGSCIYITNTWLYFRIENCTVTNSGTNLYDAGIRVSNSANGTIRSNTCVQNDGDGIYIDSTTNTTLSENNCLWNFIGIYLLFANNITLQGNNCTGNTSGFYFLYSNDNTLQGNNCTGNSVGIDIFFSSKNNVVGGNNCTENTNGICIREAQNNTLNGNNCKGNTNGILLISAPNNTLNRNNCTTNSHYGIQLEGSNYTQIFLNSAKNNGIDPFVETNCVGNNIHHNWFWLIPQASFSTSDPTCWAETWVGFTDNTIGDAPFSYQWNFGDGMGNATVQNPSHYFVLPGNYTITLTVTDFDDDAAVHSLNVSIQVNHHPTAHFTTKLLS
;
A
#
# COMPACT_ATOMS: atom_id res chain seq x y z
N MET A 1 -31.25 -22.60 19.01
CA MET A 1 -30.97 -23.45 20.19
C MET A 1 -29.69 -22.89 20.82
N LYS A 2 -29.79 -22.49 22.09
CA LYS A 2 -28.76 -22.02 23.06
C LYS A 2 -27.39 -21.53 22.56
N TRP A 3 -27.15 -20.25 22.85
CA TRP A 3 -25.87 -19.60 23.05
C TRP A 3 -25.10 -20.20 24.24
N ILE A 4 -23.78 -20.29 24.14
CA ILE A 4 -22.84 -20.39 25.27
C ILE A 4 -21.67 -19.44 25.02
N PHE A 5 -21.60 -18.36 25.81
CA PHE A 5 -20.41 -17.53 26.00
C PHE A 5 -19.45 -18.22 26.98
N SER A 6 -18.14 -18.06 26.77
CA SER A 6 -17.11 -18.32 27.79
C SER A 6 -16.38 -17.00 28.13
N PRO A 7 -16.25 -16.62 29.41
CA PRO A 7 -15.55 -15.42 29.86
C PRO A 7 -14.17 -15.74 30.46
N ARG A 8 -13.19 -14.83 30.30
CA ARG A 8 -12.03 -14.53 31.18
C ARG A 8 -10.99 -13.74 30.38
N GLU A 9 -10.17 -12.85 30.91
CA GLU A 9 -10.13 -12.02 32.12
C GLU A 9 -9.02 -10.98 31.86
N LYS A 10 -9.03 -9.88 32.61
CA LYS A 10 -8.17 -8.70 32.41
C LYS A 10 -6.75 -8.86 32.96
N ASN A 11 -5.85 -8.01 32.42
CA ASN A 11 -4.68 -7.32 33.02
C ASN A 11 -3.28 -7.77 32.56
N PRO A 12 -2.24 -6.91 32.65
CA PRO A 12 -2.20 -5.44 32.57
C PRO A 12 -1.13 -4.91 31.57
N ARG A 13 -1.17 -3.58 31.36
CA ARG A 13 -0.22 -2.79 30.58
C ARG A 13 1.21 -2.92 31.13
N ILE A 14 2.18 -3.14 30.24
CA ILE A 14 3.58 -2.80 30.47
C ILE A 14 3.96 -1.76 29.42
N PHE A 15 4.16 -0.53 29.89
CA PHE A 15 4.85 0.53 29.15
C PHE A 15 6.34 0.25 29.23
N THR A 16 7.00 0.12 28.08
CA THR A 16 8.45 0.29 28.00
C THR A 16 8.74 1.31 26.91
N LEU A 17 9.20 2.49 27.34
CA LEU A 17 9.83 3.48 26.48
C LEU A 17 11.04 2.84 25.80
N ILE A 18 11.15 2.97 24.48
CA ILE A 18 12.45 2.96 23.81
C ILE A 18 12.63 4.32 23.15
N SER A 19 13.64 5.01 23.67
CA SER A 19 14.14 6.32 23.32
C SER A 19 14.69 6.37 21.89
N ALA A 20 14.44 7.50 21.22
CA ALA A 20 15.12 7.94 20.01
C ALA A 20 16.65 7.97 20.17
N SER A 21 17.39 7.61 19.12
CA SER A 21 18.46 8.45 18.53
C SER A 21 19.31 7.72 17.46
N ILE A 22 19.43 8.42 16.33
CA ILE A 22 20.59 8.51 15.42
C ILE A 22 20.71 7.46 14.30
N VAL A 23 20.26 7.90 13.11
CA VAL A 23 20.80 7.55 11.80
C VAL A 23 21.80 8.65 11.42
N PHE A 24 23.03 8.30 11.06
CA PHE A 24 23.89 9.15 10.26
C PHE A 24 24.77 8.33 9.30
N LEU A 25 24.77 8.83 8.06
CA LEU A 25 25.80 8.74 7.01
C LEU A 25 26.01 7.42 6.26
N LEU A 26 25.71 7.46 4.96
CA LEU A 26 26.68 7.14 3.90
C LEU A 26 26.23 7.77 2.57
N ILE A 27 26.61 9.03 2.37
CA ILE A 27 26.79 9.63 1.03
C ILE A 27 28.27 9.98 0.92
N GLY A 28 28.89 9.54 -0.17
CA GLY A 28 30.16 10.08 -0.66
C GLY A 28 31.26 9.05 -0.82
N LEU A 29 31.35 8.43 -2.00
CA LEU A 29 32.61 8.14 -2.71
C LEU A 29 32.30 7.49 -4.07
N PHE A 30 31.99 8.32 -5.07
CA PHE A 30 32.38 8.06 -6.44
C PHE A 30 32.92 9.36 -7.04
N GLY A 31 34.20 9.61 -6.75
CA GLY A 31 35.03 10.48 -7.56
C GLY A 31 35.47 9.71 -8.79
N ALA A 32 34.85 9.97 -9.93
CA ALA A 32 35.43 9.72 -11.24
C ALA A 32 35.21 10.99 -12.06
N GLY A 33 36.30 11.68 -12.36
CA GLY A 33 36.28 12.96 -13.06
C GLY A 33 35.72 12.82 -14.47
N PHE A 34 34.73 13.65 -14.80
CA PHE A 34 34.39 13.96 -16.18
C PHE A 34 35.24 15.16 -16.65
N PRO A 35 35.83 15.11 -17.86
CA PRO A 35 36.62 16.22 -18.37
C PRO A 35 35.73 17.42 -18.68
N THR A 36 35.99 18.55 -18.03
CA THR A 36 35.40 19.84 -18.39
C THR A 36 36.09 20.36 -19.65
N LYS A 37 35.43 20.23 -20.80
CA LYS A 37 35.82 20.99 -22.00
C LYS A 37 35.31 22.42 -21.82
N LYS A 38 36.19 23.33 -21.40
CA LYS A 38 35.96 24.77 -21.49
C LYS A 38 35.64 25.12 -22.95
N VAL A 39 34.42 25.60 -23.21
CA VAL A 39 34.11 26.33 -24.44
C VAL A 39 34.22 27.81 -24.10
N SER A 40 35.26 28.47 -24.60
CA SER A 40 35.40 29.92 -24.53
C SER A 40 34.53 30.58 -25.59
N SER A 41 33.88 31.68 -25.20
CA SER A 41 33.07 32.55 -26.04
C SER A 41 33.87 33.17 -27.20
N THR A 42 33.36 33.01 -28.43
CA THR A 42 33.13 34.03 -29.48
C THR A 42 32.95 33.30 -30.81
N ASP A 43 31.72 33.21 -31.33
CA ASP A 43 31.46 33.43 -32.77
C ASP A 43 29.97 33.51 -33.10
N THR A 44 29.65 34.51 -33.91
CA THR A 44 28.35 34.85 -34.47
C THR A 44 27.96 33.97 -35.66
N GLN A 45 26.66 33.61 -35.70
CA GLN A 45 25.86 33.10 -36.82
C GLN A 45 26.40 31.93 -37.66
N THR A 46 25.65 30.82 -37.68
CA THR A 46 25.17 30.17 -38.92
C THR A 46 24.10 29.13 -38.58
N SER A 47 23.10 29.04 -39.45
CA SER A 47 21.95 28.15 -39.37
C SER A 47 22.35 26.68 -39.15
N THR A 48 21.64 25.99 -38.28
CA THR A 48 21.54 24.54 -38.32
C THR A 48 20.07 24.15 -38.23
N GLN A 49 19.61 23.45 -39.27
CA GLN A 49 18.32 22.78 -39.24
C GLN A 49 18.28 21.85 -38.03
N ILE A 50 17.30 22.07 -37.16
CA ILE A 50 16.99 21.16 -36.05
C ILE A 50 16.57 19.84 -36.69
N ASN A 51 17.24 18.75 -36.30
CA ASN A 51 16.83 17.39 -36.65
C ASN A 51 15.33 17.23 -36.33
N PRO A 52 14.48 16.79 -37.28
CA PRO A 52 13.03 16.68 -37.05
C PRO A 52 12.64 15.76 -35.88
N GLN A 53 13.53 14.88 -35.41
CA GLN A 53 13.31 14.11 -34.16
C GLN A 53 13.45 14.93 -32.87
N PHE A 54 14.04 16.12 -32.92
CA PHE A 54 14.17 17.04 -31.79
C PHE A 54 13.26 18.27 -31.89
N GLN A 55 12.39 18.35 -32.91
CA GLN A 55 11.39 19.43 -33.03
C GLN A 55 10.33 19.40 -31.92
N GLU A 56 10.18 18.27 -31.21
CA GLU A 56 9.23 18.11 -30.11
C GLU A 56 9.85 18.28 -28.71
N LEU A 57 11.18 18.52 -28.61
CA LEU A 57 11.79 18.88 -27.33
C LEU A 57 11.48 20.35 -27.01
N ARG A 58 10.31 20.61 -26.41
CA ARG A 58 10.09 21.86 -25.70
C ARG A 58 11.02 21.87 -24.49
N ILE A 59 12.00 22.77 -24.50
CA ILE A 59 12.79 23.06 -23.30
C ILE A 59 11.83 23.76 -22.34
N ALA A 60 11.50 23.10 -21.22
CA ALA A 60 10.66 23.71 -20.21
C ALA A 60 11.32 24.97 -19.65
N ALA A 61 10.56 26.05 -19.53
CA ALA A 61 11.08 27.32 -19.03
C ALA A 61 11.11 27.32 -17.50
N SER A 62 12.16 27.88 -16.90
CA SER A 62 12.18 28.09 -15.45
C SER A 62 11.32 29.30 -15.09
N ALA A 63 10.41 29.14 -14.13
CA ALA A 63 9.56 30.20 -13.62
C ALA A 63 9.63 30.27 -12.08
N PRO A 64 9.48 31.47 -11.48
CA PRO A 64 9.29 31.60 -10.04
C PRO A 64 7.92 31.02 -9.63
N PRO A 65 7.66 30.82 -8.32
CA PRO A 65 6.34 30.44 -7.83
C PRO A 65 5.24 31.36 -8.36
N ILE A 66 4.13 30.75 -8.80
CA ILE A 66 3.00 31.44 -9.42
C ILE A 66 1.86 31.49 -8.42
N PHE A 67 1.31 32.69 -8.21
CA PHE A 67 0.12 32.89 -7.40
C PHE A 67 -0.94 33.68 -8.18
N ILE A 68 -2.11 33.08 -8.33
CA ILE A 68 -3.29 33.67 -8.97
C ILE A 68 -4.43 33.74 -7.96
N ASP A 69 -5.04 34.91 -7.83
CA ASP A 69 -6.23 35.15 -7.01
C ASP A 69 -7.28 35.87 -7.85
N GLY A 70 -8.29 35.14 -8.31
CA GLY A 70 -9.35 35.66 -9.17
C GLY A 70 -10.25 36.70 -8.52
N SER A 71 -10.10 36.95 -7.22
CA SER A 71 -10.76 38.06 -6.52
C SER A 71 -9.90 39.33 -6.43
N ASN A 72 -8.63 39.26 -6.85
CA ASN A 72 -7.66 40.32 -6.72
C ASN A 72 -7.12 40.77 -8.10
N PRO A 73 -7.56 41.93 -8.62
CA PRO A 73 -7.15 42.44 -9.93
C PRO A 73 -5.65 42.76 -10.10
N SER A 74 -4.84 42.67 -9.04
CA SER A 74 -3.37 42.86 -9.09
C SER A 74 -2.58 41.56 -9.04
N LYS A 75 -3.29 40.44 -8.93
CA LYS A 75 -2.77 39.08 -8.87
C LYS A 75 -3.66 38.14 -9.69
N ASP A 76 -4.36 38.70 -10.67
CA ASP A 76 -5.26 37.94 -11.53
C ASP A 76 -4.47 37.32 -12.68
N TRP A 77 -5.14 36.50 -13.49
CA TRP A 77 -4.55 35.80 -14.62
C TRP A 77 -3.78 36.70 -15.58
N ASP A 78 -4.32 37.88 -15.89
CA ASP A 78 -3.77 38.80 -16.88
C ASP A 78 -2.45 39.47 -16.43
N ASP A 79 -2.16 39.47 -15.13
CA ASP A 79 -0.90 39.99 -14.57
C ASP A 79 0.23 38.96 -14.61
N CYS A 80 -0.07 37.71 -14.96
CA CYS A 80 0.91 36.63 -14.96
C CYS A 80 1.44 36.35 -16.37
N ILE A 81 2.71 36.71 -16.62
CA ILE A 81 3.37 36.49 -17.92
C ILE A 81 3.50 35.02 -18.34
N TRP A 82 3.29 34.10 -17.40
CA TRP A 82 3.35 32.66 -17.59
C TRP A 82 1.98 32.04 -17.92
N VAL A 83 0.94 32.86 -17.99
CA VAL A 83 -0.43 32.48 -18.30
C VAL A 83 -0.79 32.98 -19.70
N ASN A 84 -1.47 32.14 -20.47
CA ASN A 84 -2.13 32.54 -21.72
C ASN A 84 -3.61 32.15 -21.68
N GLY A 85 -4.45 32.76 -22.52
CA GLY A 85 -5.86 32.41 -22.64
C GLY A 85 -6.80 33.52 -22.16
N SER A 86 -8.09 33.20 -22.02
CA SER A 86 -9.10 34.19 -21.63
C SER A 86 -10.12 33.66 -20.61
N GLY A 87 -9.80 32.54 -19.93
CA GLY A 87 -10.66 31.95 -18.90
C GLY A 87 -11.99 31.36 -19.39
N THR A 88 -12.20 31.23 -20.70
CA THR A 88 -13.44 30.65 -21.27
C THR A 88 -13.28 29.16 -21.53
N TYR A 89 -14.38 28.41 -21.65
CA TYR A 89 -14.31 26.97 -21.92
C TYR A 89 -13.49 26.63 -23.19
N GLY A 90 -13.66 27.42 -24.27
CA GLY A 90 -12.93 27.23 -25.52
C GLY A 90 -11.52 27.82 -25.54
N ASN A 91 -11.19 28.68 -24.56
CA ASN A 91 -9.90 29.33 -24.42
C ASN A 91 -9.57 29.52 -22.92
N PRO A 92 -9.28 28.43 -22.20
CA PRO A 92 -9.00 28.48 -20.77
C PRO A 92 -7.70 29.26 -20.51
N TYR A 93 -7.53 29.76 -19.29
CA TYR A 93 -6.20 30.20 -18.85
C TYR A 93 -5.26 28.99 -18.74
N VAL A 94 -4.02 29.11 -19.23
CA VAL A 94 -3.09 27.97 -19.32
C VAL A 94 -1.74 28.33 -18.72
N ILE A 95 -1.31 27.54 -17.73
CA ILE A 95 0.07 27.47 -17.22
C ILE A 95 0.66 26.17 -17.76
N GLN A 96 1.72 26.24 -18.58
CA GLN A 96 2.26 25.05 -19.24
C GLN A 96 3.77 25.08 -19.47
N ASP A 97 4.37 23.88 -19.56
CA ASP A 97 5.77 23.67 -19.95
C ASP A 97 6.78 24.40 -19.03
N LEU A 98 6.50 24.44 -17.71
CA LEU A 98 7.33 25.15 -16.73
C LEU A 98 8.06 24.23 -15.76
N ILE A 99 9.24 24.65 -15.30
CA ILE A 99 9.93 24.11 -14.14
C ILE A 99 9.89 25.17 -13.04
N ILE A 100 9.28 24.83 -11.90
CA ILE A 100 9.10 25.75 -10.77
C ILE A 100 9.67 25.13 -9.50
N ASP A 101 10.60 25.85 -8.88
CA ASP A 101 11.14 25.54 -7.56
C ASP A 101 10.49 26.46 -6.52
N GLY A 102 9.82 25.88 -5.52
CA GLY A 102 9.17 26.59 -4.43
C GLY A 102 10.14 27.25 -3.45
N GLY A 103 11.43 26.93 -3.51
CA GLY A 103 12.46 27.49 -2.63
C GLY A 103 12.29 27.13 -1.15
N GLY A 104 11.51 26.09 -0.84
CA GLY A 104 11.19 25.65 0.51
C GLY A 104 10.15 26.52 1.22
N SER A 105 9.35 27.30 0.49
CA SER A 105 8.33 28.18 1.09
C SER A 105 7.08 28.31 0.20
N GLY A 106 5.90 28.12 0.79
CA GLY A 106 4.64 28.28 0.05
C GLY A 106 4.40 27.18 -0.98
N SER A 107 3.42 27.39 -1.84
CA SER A 107 3.13 26.47 -2.95
C SER A 107 3.80 26.93 -4.25
N CYS A 108 4.20 26.00 -5.12
CA CYS A 108 4.86 26.36 -6.38
C CYS A 108 3.87 27.02 -7.36
N ILE A 109 2.69 26.43 -7.51
CA ILE A 109 1.55 27.05 -8.21
C ILE A 109 0.40 27.13 -7.22
N TYR A 110 -0.15 28.31 -6.99
CA TYR A 110 -1.34 28.51 -6.17
C TYR A 110 -2.39 29.31 -6.93
N ILE A 111 -3.57 28.71 -7.14
CA ILE A 111 -4.72 29.35 -7.79
C ILE A 111 -5.87 29.38 -6.80
N THR A 112 -6.50 30.55 -6.63
CA THR A 112 -7.61 30.71 -5.70
C THR A 112 -8.71 31.63 -6.20
N ASN A 113 -9.91 31.48 -5.63
CA ASN A 113 -11.07 32.36 -5.81
C ASN A 113 -11.47 32.58 -7.28
N THR A 114 -11.56 31.51 -8.08
CA THR A 114 -11.91 31.65 -9.50
C THR A 114 -12.85 30.55 -10.00
N TRP A 115 -13.80 30.94 -10.86
CA TRP A 115 -14.73 30.03 -11.55
C TRP A 115 -14.50 29.99 -13.05
N LEU A 116 -13.45 30.67 -13.53
CA LEU A 116 -13.04 30.66 -14.92
C LEU A 116 -12.38 29.31 -15.25
N TYR A 117 -12.34 28.98 -16.54
CA TYR A 117 -11.71 27.75 -16.99
C TYR A 117 -10.20 27.93 -17.00
N PHE A 118 -9.48 26.99 -16.40
CA PHE A 118 -8.02 27.01 -16.39
C PHE A 118 -7.40 25.63 -16.56
N ARG A 119 -6.13 25.62 -16.98
CA ARG A 119 -5.30 24.45 -17.21
C ARG A 119 -3.92 24.64 -16.61
N ILE A 120 -3.45 23.63 -15.88
CA ILE A 120 -2.05 23.50 -15.45
C ILE A 120 -1.54 22.21 -16.09
N GLU A 121 -0.53 22.32 -16.96
CA GLU A 121 -0.09 21.15 -17.72
C GLU A 121 1.39 21.06 -18.02
N ASN A 122 1.90 19.84 -17.99
CA ASN A 122 3.31 19.57 -18.32
C ASN A 122 4.30 20.44 -17.51
N CYS A 123 3.92 20.81 -16.28
CA CYS A 123 4.79 21.51 -15.35
C CYS A 123 5.52 20.51 -14.44
N THR A 124 6.76 20.82 -14.09
CA THR A 124 7.51 20.15 -13.04
C THR A 124 7.63 21.10 -11.85
N VAL A 125 7.13 20.68 -10.68
CA VAL A 125 7.12 21.48 -9.45
C VAL A 125 7.81 20.74 -8.31
N THR A 126 8.73 21.43 -7.64
CA THR A 126 9.60 20.84 -6.59
C THR A 126 9.77 21.77 -5.41
N ASN A 127 10.12 21.23 -4.25
CA ASN A 127 10.60 22.01 -3.10
C ASN A 127 9.61 23.09 -2.64
N SER A 128 8.32 22.73 -2.52
CA SER A 128 7.33 23.56 -1.80
C SER A 128 7.72 23.73 -0.33
N GLY A 129 7.03 24.62 0.38
CA GLY A 129 7.16 24.77 1.82
C GLY A 129 6.58 23.62 2.65
N THR A 130 6.75 23.74 3.97
CA THR A 130 6.39 22.74 4.99
C THR A 130 5.09 23.07 5.74
N ASN A 131 4.41 24.18 5.43
CA ASN A 131 3.17 24.52 6.13
C ASN A 131 2.04 23.57 5.69
N LEU A 132 1.00 23.48 6.53
CA LEU A 132 -0.12 22.53 6.38
C LEU A 132 -0.79 22.50 4.99
N TYR A 133 -0.71 23.60 4.25
CA TYR A 133 -1.37 23.77 2.96
C TYR A 133 -0.39 24.05 1.82
N ASP A 134 0.91 23.92 2.06
CA ASP A 134 1.91 24.09 1.03
C ASP A 134 1.91 22.85 0.13
N ALA A 135 2.00 23.08 -1.18
CA ALA A 135 1.99 22.01 -2.16
C ALA A 135 2.78 22.37 -3.41
N GLY A 136 3.12 21.36 -4.22
CA GLY A 136 3.57 21.60 -5.60
C GLY A 136 2.52 22.40 -6.38
N ILE A 137 1.29 21.91 -6.42
CA ILE A 137 0.15 22.61 -7.02
C ILE A 137 -0.96 22.73 -5.99
N ARG A 138 -1.45 23.94 -5.74
CA ARG A 138 -2.58 24.22 -4.89
C ARG A 138 -3.70 24.91 -5.66
N VAL A 139 -4.92 24.38 -5.53
CA VAL A 139 -6.13 25.05 -6.00
C VAL A 139 -7.12 25.16 -4.85
N SER A 140 -7.55 26.37 -4.53
CA SER A 140 -8.47 26.62 -3.41
C SER A 140 -9.68 27.44 -3.84
N ASN A 141 -10.86 27.16 -3.27
CA ASN A 141 -12.09 27.95 -3.49
C ASN A 141 -12.35 28.28 -4.98
N SER A 142 -12.26 27.26 -5.84
CA SER A 142 -12.28 27.47 -7.29
C SER A 142 -13.14 26.42 -8.01
N ALA A 143 -13.33 26.58 -9.31
CA ALA A 143 -13.98 25.58 -10.15
C ALA A 143 -13.41 25.54 -11.58
N ASN A 144 -13.79 24.52 -12.33
CA ASN A 144 -13.55 24.42 -13.78
C ASN A 144 -12.07 24.30 -14.18
N GLY A 145 -11.25 23.68 -13.30
CA GLY A 145 -9.84 23.44 -13.55
C GLY A 145 -9.56 22.14 -14.31
N THR A 146 -8.44 22.10 -15.02
CA THR A 146 -7.84 20.86 -15.52
C THR A 146 -6.36 20.84 -15.16
N ILE A 147 -5.91 19.86 -14.39
CA ILE A 147 -4.52 19.71 -13.96
C ILE A 147 -4.03 18.41 -14.58
N ARG A 148 -3.13 18.49 -15.56
CA ARG A 148 -2.75 17.29 -16.31
C ARG A 148 -1.28 17.14 -16.64
N SER A 149 -0.80 15.91 -16.64
CA SER A 149 0.57 15.59 -17.08
C SER A 149 1.65 16.36 -16.32
N ASN A 150 1.38 16.81 -15.09
CA ASN A 150 2.35 17.51 -14.25
C ASN A 150 3.19 16.51 -13.45
N THR A 151 4.39 16.92 -13.07
CA THR A 151 5.26 16.18 -12.15
C THR A 151 5.46 16.99 -10.88
N CYS A 152 4.87 16.54 -9.78
CA CYS A 152 5.06 17.10 -8.44
C CYS A 152 5.97 16.18 -7.64
N VAL A 153 7.23 16.59 -7.43
CA VAL A 153 8.26 15.71 -6.88
C VAL A 153 9.04 16.37 -5.76
N GLN A 154 9.26 15.64 -4.66
CA GLN A 154 10.05 16.10 -3.50
C GLN A 154 9.60 17.48 -3.00
N ASN A 155 8.28 17.64 -2.87
CA ASN A 155 7.70 18.77 -2.16
C ASN A 155 7.62 18.40 -0.68
N ASP A 156 8.07 19.30 0.20
CA ASP A 156 7.97 19.08 1.64
C ASP A 156 6.51 19.05 2.11
N GLY A 157 5.62 19.71 1.37
CA GLY A 157 4.18 19.64 1.49
C GLY A 157 3.57 18.58 0.56
N ASP A 158 2.36 18.83 0.07
CA ASP A 158 1.65 17.89 -0.79
C ASP A 158 2.09 18.00 -2.26
N GLY A 159 1.88 16.95 -3.06
CA GLY A 159 2.09 17.02 -4.51
C GLY A 159 1.07 17.94 -5.16
N ILE A 160 -0.23 17.61 -5.00
CA ILE A 160 -1.35 18.43 -5.44
C ILE A 160 -2.38 18.55 -4.32
N TYR A 161 -2.72 19.78 -3.92
CA TYR A 161 -3.69 20.09 -2.88
C TYR A 161 -4.90 20.82 -3.47
N ILE A 162 -6.07 20.21 -3.38
CA ILE A 162 -7.35 20.73 -3.86
C ILE A 162 -8.25 20.98 -2.65
N ASP A 163 -8.59 22.24 -2.39
CA ASP A 163 -9.41 22.64 -1.26
C ASP A 163 -10.66 23.41 -1.70
N SER A 164 -11.82 23.06 -1.17
CA SER A 164 -13.08 23.79 -1.37
C SER A 164 -13.36 24.07 -2.86
N THR A 165 -13.02 23.10 -3.71
CA THR A 165 -12.99 23.24 -5.17
C THR A 165 -13.90 22.21 -5.82
N THR A 166 -14.49 22.53 -6.98
CA THR A 166 -15.41 21.63 -7.69
C THR A 166 -15.21 21.62 -9.20
N ASN A 167 -15.80 20.64 -9.90
CA ASN A 167 -15.78 20.52 -11.36
C ASN A 167 -14.35 20.61 -11.94
N THR A 168 -13.40 19.96 -11.29
CA THR A 168 -11.99 20.01 -11.67
C THR A 168 -11.51 18.59 -12.00
N THR A 169 -10.74 18.46 -13.07
CA THR A 169 -10.16 17.18 -13.52
C THR A 169 -8.66 17.16 -13.27
N LEU A 170 -8.18 16.12 -12.59
CA LEU A 170 -6.77 15.80 -12.39
C LEU A 170 -6.46 14.55 -13.20
N SER A 171 -5.62 14.65 -14.23
CA SER A 171 -5.33 13.51 -15.10
C SER A 171 -3.84 13.34 -15.42
N GLU A 172 -3.33 12.11 -15.35
CA GLU A 172 -1.95 11.79 -15.77
C GLU A 172 -0.86 12.55 -15.00
N ASN A 173 -1.13 13.03 -13.78
CA ASN A 173 -0.11 13.69 -12.96
C ASN A 173 0.73 12.66 -12.20
N ASN A 174 2.03 12.95 -12.06
CA ASN A 174 2.99 12.16 -11.29
C ASN A 174 3.29 12.87 -9.97
N CYS A 175 2.85 12.33 -8.84
CA CYS A 175 3.12 12.86 -7.50
C CYS A 175 4.04 11.92 -6.73
N LEU A 176 5.33 12.27 -6.67
CA LEU A 176 6.41 11.38 -6.23
C LEU A 176 7.12 11.93 -4.98
N TRP A 177 7.21 11.12 -3.92
CA TRP A 177 7.97 11.45 -2.70
C TRP A 177 7.61 12.80 -2.07
N ASN A 178 6.31 13.09 -1.98
CA ASN A 178 5.76 14.24 -1.25
C ASN A 178 5.13 13.76 0.08
N PHE A 179 4.64 14.69 0.90
CA PHE A 179 3.90 14.32 2.12
C PHE A 179 2.63 13.53 1.78
N ILE A 180 1.69 14.13 1.04
CA ILE A 180 0.59 13.44 0.36
C ILE A 180 0.76 13.62 -1.15
N GLY A 181 0.47 12.58 -1.94
CA GLY A 181 0.52 12.68 -3.40
C GLY A 181 -0.54 13.66 -3.92
N ILE A 182 -1.82 13.31 -3.76
CA ILE A 182 -2.96 14.18 -4.10
C ILE A 182 -3.94 14.23 -2.92
N TYR A 183 -4.23 15.44 -2.45
CA TYR A 183 -5.13 15.68 -1.32
C TYR A 183 -6.35 16.51 -1.75
N LEU A 184 -7.54 15.94 -1.53
CA LEU A 184 -8.84 16.62 -1.59
C LEU A 184 -9.35 16.98 -0.19
N LEU A 185 -9.55 18.27 0.08
CA LEU A 185 -10.20 18.79 1.29
C LEU A 185 -11.46 19.59 0.92
N PHE A 186 -12.64 19.21 1.43
CA PHE A 186 -13.91 19.85 1.04
C PHE A 186 -14.11 19.95 -0.49
N ALA A 187 -13.45 19.11 -1.27
CA ALA A 187 -13.48 19.15 -2.71
C ALA A 187 -14.50 18.13 -3.22
N ASN A 188 -15.39 18.57 -4.09
CA ASN A 188 -16.52 17.76 -4.54
C ASN A 188 -16.63 17.76 -6.06
N ASN A 189 -17.15 16.69 -6.66
CA ASN A 189 -17.22 16.55 -8.12
C ASN A 189 -15.84 16.69 -8.80
N ILE A 190 -14.80 16.13 -8.18
CA ILE A 190 -13.45 16.04 -8.74
C ILE A 190 -13.32 14.73 -9.50
N THR A 191 -12.73 14.80 -10.70
CA THR A 191 -12.37 13.61 -11.50
C THR A 191 -10.86 13.41 -11.45
N LEU A 192 -10.43 12.22 -11.07
CA LEU A 192 -9.03 11.82 -10.95
C LEU A 192 -8.79 10.60 -11.83
N GLN A 193 -8.04 10.77 -12.91
CA GLN A 193 -7.86 9.73 -13.93
C GLN A 193 -6.40 9.50 -14.32
N GLY A 194 -5.90 8.26 -14.23
CA GLY A 194 -4.56 7.93 -14.74
C GLY A 194 -3.40 8.62 -14.01
N ASN A 195 -3.62 9.17 -12.80
CA ASN A 195 -2.56 9.77 -12.00
C ASN A 195 -1.71 8.68 -11.33
N ASN A 196 -0.45 9.00 -11.05
CA ASN A 196 0.49 8.13 -10.36
C ASN A 196 1.00 8.78 -9.07
N CYS A 197 0.69 8.18 -7.92
CA CYS A 197 1.16 8.63 -6.62
C CYS A 197 2.09 7.57 -6.00
N THR A 198 3.39 7.86 -5.96
CA THR A 198 4.42 6.90 -5.52
C THR A 198 5.28 7.44 -4.37
N GLY A 199 5.50 6.61 -3.34
CA GLY A 199 6.44 6.92 -2.27
C GLY A 199 6.04 8.08 -1.36
N ASN A 200 4.75 8.38 -1.23
CA ASN A 200 4.19 9.40 -0.34
C ASN A 200 3.70 8.77 0.98
N THR A 201 3.31 9.58 1.97
CA THR A 201 2.61 9.06 3.15
C THR A 201 1.26 8.47 2.73
N SER A 202 0.44 9.28 2.06
CA SER A 202 -0.78 8.84 1.39
C SER A 202 -0.68 9.13 -0.10
N GLY A 203 -1.01 8.16 -0.95
CA GLY A 203 -1.03 8.38 -2.40
C GLY A 203 -2.15 9.34 -2.79
N PHE A 204 -3.38 9.00 -2.40
CA PHE A 204 -4.56 9.82 -2.54
C PHE A 204 -5.26 9.96 -1.18
N TYR A 205 -5.63 11.18 -0.81
CA TYR A 205 -6.26 11.46 0.50
C TYR A 205 -7.51 12.33 0.34
N PHE A 206 -8.63 11.87 0.89
CA PHE A 206 -9.93 12.54 0.79
C PHE A 206 -10.42 12.87 2.20
N LEU A 207 -10.71 14.16 2.44
CA LEU A 207 -11.23 14.63 3.72
C LEU A 207 -12.43 15.54 3.49
N TYR A 208 -13.58 15.23 4.09
CA TYR A 208 -14.86 15.93 3.87
C TYR A 208 -15.23 16.10 2.38
N SER A 209 -14.77 15.19 1.53
CA SER A 209 -14.81 15.34 0.07
C SER A 209 -15.77 14.32 -0.53
N ASN A 210 -16.74 14.80 -1.32
CA ASN A 210 -17.88 14.00 -1.75
C ASN A 210 -18.05 13.97 -3.27
N ASP A 211 -18.75 12.94 -3.75
CA ASP A 211 -19.18 12.85 -5.15
C ASP A 211 -17.99 12.91 -6.14
N ASN A 212 -16.81 12.42 -5.73
CA ASN A 212 -15.61 12.40 -6.54
C ASN A 212 -15.42 11.04 -7.23
N THR A 213 -14.74 11.04 -8.37
CA THR A 213 -14.41 9.83 -9.13
C THR A 213 -12.91 9.64 -9.22
N LEU A 214 -12.40 8.49 -8.77
CA LEU A 214 -11.02 8.06 -8.85
C LEU A 214 -10.94 6.83 -9.78
N GLN A 215 -10.52 7.01 -11.04
CA GLN A 215 -10.53 5.93 -12.04
C GLN A 215 -9.17 5.65 -12.68
N GLY A 216 -8.73 4.40 -12.64
CA GLY A 216 -7.54 3.96 -13.38
C GLY A 216 -6.23 4.60 -12.92
N ASN A 217 -6.10 4.95 -11.64
CA ASN A 217 -4.90 5.56 -11.06
C ASN A 217 -3.96 4.51 -10.46
N ASN A 218 -2.68 4.88 -10.33
CA ASN A 218 -1.65 4.06 -9.70
C ASN A 218 -1.24 4.65 -8.34
N CYS A 219 -1.12 3.79 -7.33
CA CYS A 219 -0.74 4.18 -5.98
C CYS A 219 0.25 3.16 -5.39
N THR A 220 1.55 3.45 -5.45
CA THR A 220 2.62 2.46 -5.15
C THR A 220 3.58 2.90 -4.05
N GLY A 221 3.94 2.01 -3.14
CA GLY A 221 4.99 2.27 -2.15
C GLY A 221 4.65 3.38 -1.13
N ASN A 222 3.37 3.64 -0.87
CA ASN A 222 2.90 4.63 0.10
C ASN A 222 2.58 3.98 1.46
N SER A 223 2.43 4.76 2.53
CA SER A 223 1.87 4.20 3.78
C SER A 223 0.41 3.80 3.57
N VAL A 224 -0.40 4.68 2.98
CA VAL A 224 -1.75 4.35 2.50
C VAL A 224 -1.84 4.69 1.03
N GLY A 225 -2.29 3.75 0.22
CA GLY A 225 -2.44 3.97 -1.21
C GLY A 225 -3.54 5.00 -1.52
N ILE A 226 -4.78 4.66 -1.16
CA ILE A 226 -5.94 5.55 -1.21
C ILE A 226 -6.58 5.59 0.17
N ASP A 227 -6.75 6.78 0.76
CA ASP A 227 -7.39 6.98 2.05
C ASP A 227 -8.62 7.87 1.91
N ILE A 228 -9.80 7.29 2.14
CA ILE A 228 -11.07 8.00 2.17
C ILE A 228 -11.45 8.21 3.64
N PHE A 229 -11.27 9.45 4.10
CA PHE A 229 -11.38 9.77 5.51
C PHE A 229 -12.55 10.71 5.83
N PHE A 230 -13.09 10.54 7.04
CA PHE A 230 -13.94 11.45 7.79
C PHE A 230 -15.01 12.19 6.97
N SER A 231 -16.25 11.70 7.07
CA SER A 231 -17.43 12.30 6.43
C SER A 231 -17.35 12.47 4.91
N SER A 232 -16.35 11.89 4.23
CA SER A 232 -16.29 11.77 2.77
C SER A 232 -17.29 10.71 2.28
N LYS A 233 -18.12 11.06 1.29
CA LYS A 233 -19.26 10.23 0.86
C LYS A 233 -19.43 10.19 -0.64
N ASN A 234 -20.11 9.15 -1.12
CA ASN A 234 -20.51 8.99 -2.53
C ASN A 234 -19.33 9.03 -3.51
N ASN A 235 -18.12 8.72 -3.05
CA ASN A 235 -16.96 8.67 -3.93
C ASN A 235 -16.93 7.31 -4.64
N VAL A 236 -16.58 7.34 -5.93
CA VAL A 236 -16.42 6.13 -6.76
C VAL A 236 -14.95 5.91 -7.04
N VAL A 237 -14.40 4.83 -6.51
CA VAL A 237 -13.00 4.43 -6.69
C VAL A 237 -12.97 3.17 -7.54
N GLY A 238 -12.69 3.35 -8.83
CA GLY A 238 -12.84 2.35 -9.89
C GLY A 238 -11.53 1.96 -10.58
N GLY A 239 -11.17 0.67 -10.62
CA GLY A 239 -10.08 0.20 -11.49
C GLY A 239 -8.70 0.75 -11.15
N ASN A 240 -8.43 1.15 -9.91
CA ASN A 240 -7.14 1.68 -9.49
C ASN A 240 -6.18 0.54 -9.11
N ASN A 241 -4.88 0.75 -9.34
CA ASN A 241 -3.84 -0.18 -8.97
C ASN A 241 -3.07 0.32 -7.75
N CYS A 242 -3.22 -0.36 -6.63
CA CYS A 242 -2.68 0.03 -5.33
C CYS A 242 -1.82 -1.07 -4.74
N THR A 243 -0.51 -0.93 -4.93
CA THR A 243 0.48 -1.99 -4.71
C THR A 243 1.61 -1.58 -3.79
N GLU A 244 2.17 -2.51 -3.03
CA GLU A 244 3.36 -2.28 -2.18
C GLU A 244 3.15 -1.16 -1.13
N ASN A 245 1.92 -0.92 -0.69
CA ASN A 245 1.59 0.03 0.37
C ASN A 245 1.45 -0.68 1.73
N THR A 246 1.42 0.05 2.85
CA THR A 246 0.97 -0.60 4.10
C THR A 246 -0.52 -0.95 3.99
N ASN A 247 -1.37 0.00 3.63
CA ASN A 247 -2.76 -0.28 3.28
C ASN A 247 -3.00 0.11 1.82
N GLY A 248 -3.53 -0.81 1.01
CA GLY A 248 -3.86 -0.52 -0.39
C GLY A 248 -4.94 0.55 -0.49
N ILE A 249 -6.14 0.25 0.03
CA ILE A 249 -7.23 1.23 0.16
C ILE A 249 -7.76 1.22 1.59
N CYS A 250 -7.90 2.39 2.19
CA CYS A 250 -8.45 2.58 3.52
C CYS A 250 -9.70 3.46 3.44
N ILE A 251 -10.78 3.07 4.10
CA ILE A 251 -11.97 3.91 4.33
C ILE A 251 -12.18 4.02 5.84
N ARG A 252 -12.11 5.22 6.38
CA ARG A 252 -12.21 5.44 7.83
C ARG A 252 -13.19 6.56 8.13
N GLU A 253 -14.18 6.29 8.99
CA GLU A 253 -15.21 7.29 9.39
C GLU A 253 -15.93 7.93 8.19
N ALA A 254 -16.10 7.15 7.11
CA ALA A 254 -16.65 7.57 5.82
C ALA A 254 -17.69 6.55 5.34
N GLN A 255 -18.68 7.00 4.57
CA GLN A 255 -19.86 6.18 4.23
C GLN A 255 -20.32 6.37 2.79
N ASN A 256 -21.08 5.41 2.27
CA ASN A 256 -21.69 5.46 0.93
C ASN A 256 -20.66 5.58 -0.22
N ASN A 257 -19.43 5.08 -0.03
CA ASN A 257 -18.43 5.04 -1.09
C ASN A 257 -18.47 3.68 -1.81
N THR A 258 -18.10 3.69 -3.09
CA THR A 258 -18.04 2.49 -3.93
C THR A 258 -16.60 2.20 -4.35
N LEU A 259 -16.08 1.05 -3.95
CA LEU A 259 -14.83 0.50 -4.43
C LEU A 259 -15.14 -0.58 -5.48
N ASN A 260 -14.86 -0.28 -6.75
CA ASN A 260 -15.15 -1.19 -7.86
C ASN A 260 -13.89 -1.59 -8.64
N GLY A 261 -13.60 -2.88 -8.78
CA GLY A 261 -12.58 -3.32 -9.74
C GLY A 261 -11.14 -2.94 -9.39
N ASN A 262 -10.84 -2.57 -8.14
CA ASN A 262 -9.49 -2.13 -7.77
C ASN A 262 -8.55 -3.32 -7.55
N ASN A 263 -7.27 -3.13 -7.86
CA ASN A 263 -6.22 -4.11 -7.66
C ASN A 263 -5.37 -3.71 -6.44
N CYS A 264 -5.53 -4.41 -5.32
CA CYS A 264 -4.87 -4.14 -4.04
C CYS A 264 -3.90 -5.29 -3.70
N LYS A 265 -2.72 -5.32 -4.33
CA LYS A 265 -1.77 -6.45 -4.25
C LYS A 265 -0.46 -6.10 -3.57
N GLY A 266 0.12 -7.05 -2.84
CA GLY A 266 1.46 -6.87 -2.27
C GLY A 266 1.52 -5.79 -1.18
N ASN A 267 0.38 -5.43 -0.60
CA ASN A 267 0.32 -4.49 0.52
C ASN A 267 0.44 -5.25 1.86
N THR A 268 0.50 -4.55 2.99
CA THR A 268 0.25 -5.21 4.28
C THR A 268 -1.22 -5.64 4.37
N ASN A 269 -2.14 -4.71 4.17
CA ASN A 269 -3.57 -4.99 4.01
C ASN A 269 -4.06 -4.52 2.64
N GLY A 270 -4.88 -5.31 1.96
CA GLY A 270 -5.45 -4.95 0.67
C GLY A 270 -6.45 -3.81 0.80
N ILE A 271 -7.60 -4.07 1.43
CA ILE A 271 -8.64 -3.07 1.71
C ILE A 271 -8.98 -3.10 3.20
N LEU A 272 -9.02 -1.93 3.84
CA LEU A 272 -9.35 -1.76 5.25
C LEU A 272 -10.49 -0.75 5.44
N LEU A 273 -11.53 -1.16 6.16
CA LEU A 273 -12.67 -0.31 6.55
C LEU A 273 -12.71 -0.16 8.08
N ILE A 274 -12.70 1.08 8.60
CA ILE A 274 -12.77 1.37 10.04
C ILE A 274 -13.91 2.34 10.33
N SER A 275 -14.91 1.92 11.10
CA SER A 275 -16.09 2.72 11.42
C SER A 275 -16.74 3.34 10.16
N ALA A 276 -16.80 2.56 9.08
CA ALA A 276 -17.11 3.03 7.73
C ALA A 276 -18.37 2.32 7.21
N PRO A 277 -19.58 2.75 7.63
CA PRO A 277 -20.81 2.05 7.29
C PRO A 277 -21.28 2.32 5.85
N ASN A 278 -22.15 1.45 5.34
CA ASN A 278 -22.87 1.62 4.07
C ASN A 278 -21.96 1.76 2.83
N ASN A 279 -20.77 1.18 2.84
CA ASN A 279 -19.89 1.18 1.67
C ASN A 279 -20.19 -0.04 0.76
N THR A 280 -19.80 0.04 -0.51
CA THR A 280 -19.91 -1.06 -1.47
C THR A 280 -18.54 -1.45 -2.00
N LEU A 281 -18.16 -2.71 -1.83
CA LEU A 281 -16.93 -3.29 -2.34
C LEU A 281 -17.31 -4.36 -3.36
N ASN A 282 -17.01 -4.14 -4.64
CA ASN A 282 -17.27 -5.13 -5.65
C ASN A 282 -16.17 -5.29 -6.70
N ARG A 283 -15.91 -6.54 -7.10
CA ARG A 283 -14.89 -6.86 -8.12
C ARG A 283 -13.46 -6.43 -7.77
N ASN A 284 -13.16 -6.16 -6.50
CA ASN A 284 -11.80 -5.82 -6.08
C ASN A 284 -10.94 -7.08 -5.96
N ASN A 285 -9.65 -6.94 -6.26
CA ASN A 285 -8.66 -8.00 -6.26
C ASN A 285 -7.60 -7.73 -5.19
N CYS A 286 -7.75 -8.34 -4.03
CA CYS A 286 -6.91 -8.16 -2.85
C CYS A 286 -6.06 -9.41 -2.59
N THR A 287 -5.08 -9.67 -3.44
CA THR A 287 -4.25 -10.88 -3.37
C THR A 287 -2.83 -10.58 -2.91
N THR A 288 -2.14 -11.59 -2.38
CA THR A 288 -0.70 -11.51 -2.05
C THR A 288 -0.36 -10.38 -1.08
N ASN A 289 -1.28 -10.01 -0.18
CA ASN A 289 -0.99 -9.06 0.89
C ASN A 289 -0.39 -9.79 2.10
N SER A 290 0.53 -9.17 2.83
CA SER A 290 1.24 -9.87 3.91
C SER A 290 0.37 -10.17 5.12
N HIS A 291 -0.76 -9.46 5.31
CA HIS A 291 -1.77 -9.74 6.31
C HIS A 291 -3.14 -10.01 5.68
N TYR A 292 -4.03 -9.01 5.66
CA TYR A 292 -5.43 -9.21 5.31
C TYR A 292 -5.71 -8.84 3.86
N GLY A 293 -6.55 -9.61 3.18
CA GLY A 293 -7.09 -9.22 1.88
C GLY A 293 -8.09 -8.07 2.03
N ILE A 294 -9.19 -8.31 2.74
CA ILE A 294 -10.21 -7.31 3.06
C ILE A 294 -10.54 -7.39 4.56
N GLN A 295 -10.41 -6.28 5.28
CA GLN A 295 -10.66 -6.18 6.71
C GLN A 295 -11.71 -5.13 7.03
N LEU A 296 -12.70 -5.49 7.84
CA LEU A 296 -13.73 -4.60 8.35
C LEU A 296 -13.67 -4.52 9.88
N GLU A 297 -13.61 -3.30 10.39
CA GLU A 297 -13.67 -2.99 11.83
C GLU A 297 -14.79 -1.99 12.10
N GLY A 298 -15.78 -2.36 12.92
CA GLY A 298 -16.90 -1.48 13.26
C GLY A 298 -17.71 -0.97 12.06
N SER A 299 -17.61 -1.64 10.91
CA SER A 299 -18.12 -1.17 9.62
C SER A 299 -19.36 -1.96 9.23
N ASN A 300 -20.52 -1.30 9.33
CA ASN A 300 -21.83 -1.93 9.26
C ASN A 300 -22.52 -1.71 7.91
N TYR A 301 -23.42 -2.60 7.53
CA TYR A 301 -24.25 -2.48 6.32
C TYR A 301 -23.46 -2.33 5.01
N THR A 302 -22.25 -2.87 4.97
CA THR A 302 -21.38 -2.90 3.80
C THR A 302 -21.82 -4.01 2.84
N GLN A 303 -21.86 -3.71 1.54
CA GLN A 303 -22.11 -4.69 0.49
C GLN A 303 -20.79 -5.19 -0.09
N ILE A 304 -20.53 -6.50 -0.03
CA ILE A 304 -19.26 -7.10 -0.46
C ILE A 304 -19.55 -8.27 -1.40
N PHE A 305 -19.27 -8.09 -2.69
CA PHE A 305 -19.55 -9.13 -3.68
C PHE A 305 -18.60 -9.15 -4.88
N LEU A 306 -18.38 -10.34 -5.43
CA LEU A 306 -17.49 -10.56 -6.59
C LEU A 306 -16.05 -10.12 -6.35
N ASN A 307 -15.61 -9.97 -5.10
CA ASN A 307 -14.22 -9.68 -4.77
C ASN A 307 -13.40 -10.96 -4.74
N SER A 308 -12.12 -10.85 -5.04
CA SER A 308 -11.13 -11.92 -4.92
C SER A 308 -10.12 -11.52 -3.85
N ALA A 309 -9.95 -12.34 -2.82
CA ALA A 309 -8.88 -12.19 -1.85
C ALA A 309 -8.26 -13.57 -1.60
N LYS A 310 -7.00 -13.74 -2.00
CA LYS A 310 -6.31 -15.03 -2.04
C LYS A 310 -4.82 -14.82 -1.76
N ASN A 311 -4.16 -15.85 -1.27
CA ASN A 311 -2.72 -15.84 -1.02
C ASN A 311 -2.32 -14.70 -0.07
N ASN A 312 -3.20 -14.35 0.89
CA ASN A 312 -2.92 -13.32 1.90
C ASN A 312 -2.36 -13.98 3.16
N GLY A 313 -1.40 -13.33 3.82
CA GLY A 313 -0.58 -13.96 4.86
C GLY A 313 -1.28 -14.27 6.19
N ILE A 314 -2.40 -13.59 6.49
CA ILE A 314 -3.22 -13.91 7.68
C ILE A 314 -4.58 -14.45 7.25
N ASP A 315 -5.48 -13.58 6.78
CA ASP A 315 -6.82 -13.99 6.34
C ASP A 315 -7.21 -13.26 5.05
N PRO A 316 -7.91 -13.91 4.11
CA PRO A 316 -8.43 -13.24 2.93
C PRO A 316 -9.53 -12.22 3.28
N PHE A 317 -10.30 -12.48 4.33
CA PHE A 317 -11.41 -11.65 4.77
C PHE A 317 -11.66 -11.76 6.27
N VAL A 318 -11.85 -10.63 6.95
CA VAL A 318 -12.18 -10.60 8.39
C VAL A 318 -13.17 -9.48 8.73
N GLU A 319 -14.10 -9.76 9.64
CA GLU A 319 -15.03 -8.79 10.23
C GLU A 319 -14.89 -8.74 11.75
N THR A 320 -14.70 -7.54 12.31
CA THR A 320 -14.65 -7.32 13.75
C THR A 320 -15.66 -6.25 14.16
N ASN A 321 -16.51 -6.55 15.15
CA ASN A 321 -17.54 -5.63 15.66
C ASN A 321 -18.47 -5.06 14.56
N CYS A 322 -18.77 -5.85 13.54
CA CYS A 322 -19.60 -5.46 12.41
C CYS A 322 -21.03 -6.04 12.51
N VAL A 323 -22.00 -5.35 11.90
CA VAL A 323 -23.42 -5.72 11.89
C VAL A 323 -24.02 -5.47 10.50
N GLY A 324 -24.83 -6.41 10.02
CA GLY A 324 -25.70 -6.20 8.86
C GLY A 324 -24.99 -6.13 7.51
N ASN A 325 -23.73 -6.58 7.42
CA ASN A 325 -23.01 -6.67 6.16
C ASN A 325 -23.61 -7.76 5.25
N ASN A 326 -23.61 -7.51 3.94
CA ASN A 326 -24.10 -8.45 2.94
C ASN A 326 -22.94 -8.94 2.09
N ILE A 327 -22.48 -10.17 2.36
CA ILE A 327 -21.27 -10.76 1.77
C ILE A 327 -21.69 -11.97 0.95
N HIS A 328 -21.53 -11.88 -0.38
CA HIS A 328 -21.93 -12.97 -1.27
C HIS A 328 -21.08 -13.03 -2.54
N HIS A 329 -20.91 -14.22 -3.10
CA HIS A 329 -20.21 -14.42 -4.37
C HIS A 329 -18.77 -13.84 -4.38
N ASN A 330 -18.03 -13.96 -3.28
CA ASN A 330 -16.62 -13.60 -3.22
C ASN A 330 -15.75 -14.87 -3.26
N TRP A 331 -14.52 -14.73 -3.75
CA TRP A 331 -13.50 -15.78 -3.73
C TRP A 331 -12.46 -15.44 -2.65
N PHE A 332 -12.74 -15.87 -1.42
CA PHE A 332 -11.86 -15.67 -0.27
C PHE A 332 -11.16 -16.98 0.07
N TRP A 333 -9.89 -17.09 -0.27
CA TRP A 333 -9.10 -18.32 -0.10
C TRP A 333 -7.92 -18.09 0.84
N LEU A 334 -7.77 -19.03 1.78
CA LEU A 334 -6.71 -19.06 2.78
C LEU A 334 -5.49 -19.77 2.22
N ILE A 335 -4.30 -19.26 2.51
CA ILE A 335 -3.08 -20.05 2.33
C ILE A 335 -3.06 -21.20 3.35
N PRO A 336 -2.47 -22.36 3.02
CA PRO A 336 -2.27 -23.40 4.00
C PRO A 336 -1.25 -22.90 5.02
N GLN A 337 -1.52 -23.11 6.30
CA GLN A 337 -0.57 -22.90 7.38
C GLN A 337 -0.25 -24.25 8.01
N ALA A 338 0.77 -24.90 7.47
CA ALA A 338 1.24 -26.20 7.98
C ALA A 338 1.58 -26.09 9.47
N SER A 339 1.10 -27.04 10.26
CA SER A 339 1.40 -27.14 11.70
C SER A 339 1.17 -28.56 12.17
N PHE A 340 1.98 -29.04 13.10
CA PHE A 340 1.78 -30.34 13.73
C PHE A 340 2.37 -30.39 15.14
N SER A 341 1.94 -31.38 15.92
CA SER A 341 2.42 -31.64 17.27
C SER A 341 2.72 -33.12 17.49
N THR A 342 3.48 -33.42 18.55
CA THR A 342 3.69 -34.77 19.06
C THR A 342 3.55 -34.75 20.59
N SER A 343 3.04 -35.82 21.18
CA SER A 343 2.97 -35.98 22.64
C SER A 343 4.33 -36.22 23.28
N ASP A 344 5.31 -36.71 22.50
CA ASP A 344 6.57 -37.25 23.02
C ASP A 344 7.79 -36.62 22.32
N PRO A 345 8.02 -35.30 22.49
CA PRO A 345 9.15 -34.59 21.85
C PRO A 345 10.52 -35.04 22.38
N THR A 346 10.55 -35.76 23.51
CA THR A 346 11.74 -36.40 24.07
C THR A 346 11.40 -37.83 24.48
N CYS A 347 11.74 -38.81 23.65
CA CYS A 347 11.42 -40.23 23.87
C CYS A 347 12.68 -41.09 23.72
N TRP A 348 12.58 -42.38 24.03
CA TRP A 348 13.71 -43.31 23.90
C TRP A 348 13.82 -43.86 22.48
N ALA A 349 15.04 -44.21 22.07
CA ALA A 349 15.26 -45.01 20.87
C ALA A 349 14.46 -46.32 20.93
N GLU A 350 14.13 -46.85 19.76
CA GLU A 350 13.33 -48.07 19.59
C GLU A 350 11.86 -47.91 20.02
N THR A 351 11.30 -46.71 19.83
CA THR A 351 9.89 -46.41 20.12
C THR A 351 9.16 -45.77 18.93
N TRP A 352 7.83 -45.91 18.92
CA TRP A 352 6.95 -45.24 17.96
C TRP A 352 6.56 -43.86 18.48
N VAL A 353 6.73 -42.84 17.65
CA VAL A 353 6.32 -41.47 17.92
C VAL A 353 5.16 -41.11 17.01
N GLY A 354 4.03 -40.72 17.60
CA GLY A 354 2.85 -40.25 16.87
C GLY A 354 2.93 -38.75 16.57
N PHE A 355 2.46 -38.36 15.39
CA PHE A 355 2.34 -36.97 14.98
C PHE A 355 0.89 -36.64 14.63
N THR A 356 0.43 -35.49 15.11
CA THR A 356 -0.91 -34.97 14.87
C THR A 356 -0.83 -33.70 14.06
N ASP A 357 -1.43 -33.71 12.87
CA ASP A 357 -1.62 -32.56 12.02
C ASP A 357 -2.54 -31.52 12.67
N ASN A 358 -2.12 -30.26 12.65
CA ASN A 358 -2.88 -29.09 13.10
C ASN A 358 -2.96 -28.04 11.99
N THR A 359 -2.75 -28.43 10.73
CA THR A 359 -2.78 -27.52 9.57
C THR A 359 -4.14 -26.86 9.42
N ILE A 360 -4.13 -25.57 9.09
CA ILE A 360 -5.31 -24.78 8.72
C ILE A 360 -5.14 -24.27 7.28
N GLY A 361 -6.25 -23.87 6.63
CA GLY A 361 -6.27 -23.45 5.24
C GLY A 361 -7.44 -24.08 4.46
N ASP A 362 -7.41 -24.02 3.14
CA ASP A 362 -8.49 -24.51 2.29
C ASP A 362 -8.29 -25.99 1.88
N ALA A 363 -9.01 -26.90 2.52
CA ALA A 363 -8.97 -28.33 2.16
C ALA A 363 -9.58 -28.63 0.77
N PRO A 364 -9.26 -29.77 0.10
CA PRO A 364 -8.45 -30.90 0.59
C PRO A 364 -6.94 -30.62 0.66
N PHE A 365 -6.31 -31.18 1.68
CA PHE A 365 -4.85 -31.17 1.85
C PHE A 365 -4.21 -32.47 1.36
N SER A 366 -3.01 -32.36 0.83
CA SER A 366 -2.06 -33.44 0.62
C SER A 366 -0.86 -33.27 1.55
N TYR A 367 -0.34 -34.38 2.07
CA TYR A 367 0.67 -34.39 3.12
C TYR A 367 1.96 -35.03 2.65
N GLN A 368 3.08 -34.47 3.04
CA GLN A 368 4.40 -35.07 2.88
C GLN A 368 5.23 -34.87 4.15
N TRP A 369 5.53 -35.97 4.82
CA TRP A 369 6.32 -36.01 6.04
C TRP A 369 7.74 -36.48 5.76
N ASN A 370 8.72 -35.84 6.38
CA ASN A 370 10.11 -36.28 6.48
C ASN A 370 10.49 -36.31 7.96
N PHE A 371 10.94 -37.46 8.46
CA PHE A 371 11.26 -37.63 9.89
C PHE A 371 12.71 -37.28 10.24
N GLY A 372 13.54 -36.92 9.26
CA GLY A 372 14.90 -36.43 9.48
C GLY A 372 15.96 -37.51 9.76
N ASP A 373 15.58 -38.79 9.82
CA ASP A 373 16.47 -39.92 10.12
C ASP A 373 16.92 -40.71 8.87
N GLY A 374 16.38 -40.37 7.70
CA GLY A 374 16.68 -41.03 6.43
C GLY A 374 15.98 -42.37 6.21
N MET A 375 15.09 -42.80 7.12
CA MET A 375 14.48 -44.15 7.08
C MET A 375 13.07 -44.21 6.48
N GLY A 376 12.51 -43.09 6.03
CA GLY A 376 11.25 -43.07 5.28
C GLY A 376 10.50 -41.75 5.35
N ASN A 377 9.49 -41.61 4.48
CA ASN A 377 8.54 -40.50 4.44
C ASN A 377 7.11 -41.05 4.60
N ALA A 378 6.16 -40.19 5.00
CA ALA A 378 4.74 -40.55 5.04
C ALA A 378 3.88 -39.53 4.29
N THR A 379 2.73 -39.96 3.78
CA THR A 379 1.77 -39.09 3.07
C THR A 379 0.36 -39.09 3.68
N VAL A 380 0.21 -39.72 4.84
CA VAL A 380 -1.04 -39.72 5.61
C VAL A 380 -1.08 -38.50 6.53
N GLN A 381 -2.27 -38.03 6.89
CA GLN A 381 -2.45 -36.84 7.73
C GLN A 381 -1.78 -36.98 9.10
N ASN A 382 -2.00 -38.10 9.81
CA ASN A 382 -1.47 -38.32 11.17
C ASN A 382 -0.59 -39.58 11.20
N PRO A 383 0.69 -39.52 10.81
CA PRO A 383 1.56 -40.69 10.78
C PRO A 383 2.09 -41.03 12.18
N SER A 384 2.65 -42.22 12.30
CA SER A 384 3.57 -42.59 13.38
C SER A 384 4.88 -43.06 12.76
N HIS A 385 6.02 -42.77 13.41
CA HIS A 385 7.35 -43.14 12.92
C HIS A 385 8.16 -43.84 14.00
N TYR A 386 9.00 -44.81 13.61
CA TYR A 386 9.82 -45.60 14.52
C TYR A 386 11.28 -45.19 14.42
N PHE A 387 11.82 -44.62 15.52
CA PHE A 387 13.22 -44.16 15.55
C PHE A 387 14.14 -45.24 16.11
N VAL A 388 15.04 -45.75 15.28
CA VAL A 388 15.95 -46.85 15.64
C VAL A 388 17.13 -46.35 16.48
N LEU A 389 17.73 -45.23 16.11
CA LEU A 389 18.93 -44.72 16.75
C LEU A 389 18.61 -43.50 17.63
N PRO A 390 19.37 -43.31 18.72
CA PRO A 390 19.33 -42.05 19.46
C PRO A 390 19.90 -40.91 18.61
N GLY A 391 19.33 -39.72 18.75
CA GLY A 391 19.69 -38.56 17.95
C GLY A 391 18.67 -37.43 18.08
N ASN A 392 19.03 -36.25 17.57
CA ASN A 392 18.09 -35.15 17.39
C ASN A 392 17.65 -35.14 15.93
N TYR A 393 16.36 -35.33 15.71
CA TYR A 393 15.78 -35.36 14.37
C TYR A 393 14.91 -34.13 14.16
N THR A 394 15.06 -33.50 12.99
CA THR A 394 14.17 -32.44 12.54
C THR A 394 13.09 -33.08 11.67
N ILE A 395 11.87 -33.12 12.20
CA ILE A 395 10.70 -33.62 11.50
C ILE A 395 10.13 -32.45 10.71
N THR A 396 9.84 -32.66 9.44
CA THR A 396 9.26 -31.68 8.53
C THR A 396 7.95 -32.21 7.96
N LEU A 397 6.90 -31.39 8.03
CA LEU A 397 5.63 -31.57 7.35
C LEU A 397 5.53 -30.54 6.23
N THR A 398 5.31 -30.99 5.00
CA THR A 398 4.87 -30.16 3.88
C THR A 398 3.41 -30.48 3.59
N VAL A 399 2.57 -29.45 3.53
CA VAL A 399 1.16 -29.55 3.12
C VAL A 399 0.95 -28.75 1.84
N THR A 400 0.22 -29.34 0.90
CA THR A 400 -0.28 -28.64 -0.29
C THR A 400 -1.80 -28.73 -0.32
N ASP A 401 -2.48 -27.63 -0.58
CA ASP A 401 -3.93 -27.53 -0.60
C ASP A 401 -4.53 -27.71 -2.02
N PHE A 402 -5.79 -27.34 -2.20
CA PHE A 402 -6.54 -27.64 -3.43
C PHE A 402 -6.15 -26.77 -4.63
N ASP A 403 -5.57 -25.59 -4.40
CA ASP A 403 -5.09 -24.65 -5.41
C ASP A 403 -3.57 -24.65 -5.56
N ASP A 404 -2.93 -25.73 -5.10
CA ASP A 404 -1.50 -26.01 -5.17
C ASP A 404 -0.61 -25.05 -4.36
N ASP A 405 -1.18 -24.29 -3.42
CA ASP A 405 -0.41 -23.53 -2.45
C ASP A 405 0.23 -24.50 -1.44
N ALA A 406 1.48 -24.24 -1.05
CA ALA A 406 2.27 -25.14 -0.22
C ALA A 406 2.82 -24.44 1.03
N ALA A 407 2.75 -25.13 2.17
CA ALA A 407 3.31 -24.68 3.43
C ALA A 407 4.13 -25.76 4.11
N VAL A 408 5.11 -25.32 4.92
CA VAL A 408 6.06 -26.21 5.60
C VAL A 408 6.15 -25.87 7.07
N HIS A 409 6.14 -26.89 7.92
CA HIS A 409 6.40 -26.79 9.35
C HIS A 409 7.48 -27.78 9.77
N SER A 410 8.34 -27.40 10.72
CA SER A 410 9.38 -28.28 11.25
C SER A 410 9.42 -28.26 12.78
N LEU A 411 9.62 -29.44 13.37
CA LEU A 411 9.75 -29.64 14.82
C LEU A 411 10.93 -30.57 15.12
N ASN A 412 11.73 -30.24 16.13
CA ASN A 412 12.81 -31.11 16.59
C ASN A 412 12.31 -32.10 17.64
N VAL A 413 12.61 -33.39 17.45
CA VAL A 413 12.36 -34.45 18.44
C VAL A 413 13.70 -35.04 18.86
N SER A 414 13.89 -35.21 20.17
CA SER A 414 15.14 -35.71 20.74
C SER A 414 14.96 -37.16 21.21
N ILE A 415 15.60 -38.09 20.50
CA ILE A 415 15.57 -39.52 20.77
C ILE A 415 16.76 -39.88 21.66
N GLN A 416 16.46 -40.29 22.90
CA GLN A 416 17.44 -40.61 23.92
C GLN A 416 17.94 -42.04 23.82
N VAL A 417 19.17 -42.26 24.30
CA VAL A 417 19.70 -43.62 24.45
C VAL A 417 18.80 -44.40 25.41
N ASN A 418 18.31 -45.56 24.96
CA ASN A 418 17.59 -46.47 25.82
C ASN A 418 18.60 -47.21 26.72
N HIS A 419 18.69 -46.82 27.99
CA HIS A 419 19.49 -47.56 28.96
C HIS A 419 18.69 -48.75 29.49
N HIS A 420 18.79 -49.89 28.80
CA HIS A 420 18.34 -51.16 29.39
C HIS A 420 19.15 -51.46 30.67
N PRO A 421 18.54 -52.02 31.73
CA PRO A 421 19.27 -52.41 32.92
C PRO A 421 20.31 -53.49 32.60
N THR A 422 21.59 -53.18 32.79
CA THR A 422 22.69 -54.15 32.69
C THR A 422 22.71 -55.00 33.96
N ALA A 423 22.40 -56.30 33.85
CA ALA A 423 22.53 -57.21 34.98
C ALA A 423 24.00 -57.34 35.41
N HIS A 424 24.29 -57.08 36.68
CA HIS A 424 25.61 -57.26 37.27
C HIS A 424 25.52 -58.29 38.41
N PHE A 425 26.36 -59.33 38.37
CA PHE A 425 26.47 -60.31 39.45
C PHE A 425 27.90 -60.33 39.99
N THR A 426 28.04 -60.43 41.30
CA THR A 426 29.32 -60.67 41.98
C THR A 426 29.26 -62.01 42.69
N THR A 427 30.21 -62.89 42.41
CA THR A 427 30.36 -64.15 43.13
C THR A 427 31.06 -63.90 44.46
N LYS A 428 30.42 -64.24 45.59
CA LYS A 428 31.09 -64.34 46.89
C LYS A 428 31.46 -65.80 47.11
N LEU A 429 32.75 -66.12 47.14
CA LEU A 429 33.21 -67.41 47.64
C LEU A 429 32.90 -67.46 49.14
N LEU A 430 32.07 -68.41 49.54
CA LEU A 430 31.88 -68.75 50.95
C LEU A 430 33.12 -69.51 51.39
N SER A 431 33.97 -68.87 52.19
CA SER A 431 35.09 -69.51 52.90
C SER A 431 34.60 -70.22 54.15
#